data_AF-A0A2E1LST8-F1
#
_entry.id   AF-A0A2E1LST8-F1
#
_cell.length_a   1.000
_cell.length_b   1.000
_cell.length_c   1.000
_cell.angle_alpha   90.00
_cell.angle_beta   90.00
_cell.angle_gamma   90.00
#
_symmetry.space_group_name_H-M   'P 1'
#
loop_
_entity.id
_entity.type
_entity.pdbx_description
1 polymer ?
#
loop_
_entity_poly.entity_id
_entity_poly.type
_entity_poly.pdbx_seq_one_letter_code
_entity_poly.pdbx_strand_id
1 'polypeptide(L)'
;MVPAKIMVESNFAPSQTRLVEVCDAYNRRAVSAGWVAPAQGLFDFARVLMDGAPQEAASPDDYVSTLDFANNDAETLYIRVASDIDRARDGLQIVIGEAEILSETDDVPPGQLRSSIISFESALITGQKSRRSFIQSLEMIDAMEAGGDAAIAEVSLSSLEVVLDEARETADMLERVYVTRSQEQIEQS
;
A
#
# COMPACT_ATOMS: atom_id res chain seq x y z
N MET A 1 -48.21 22.98 -4.31
CA MET A 1 -47.02 22.45 -4.99
C MET A 1 -45.82 22.72 -4.11
N VAL A 2 -45.14 21.66 -3.68
CA VAL A 2 -44.02 21.67 -2.74
C VAL A 2 -42.74 22.11 -3.48
N PRO A 3 -41.95 23.06 -2.97
CA PRO A 3 -40.61 23.31 -3.47
C PRO A 3 -39.63 22.46 -2.65
N ALA A 4 -39.29 21.26 -3.13
CA ALA A 4 -38.17 20.51 -2.59
C ALA A 4 -36.89 20.93 -3.34
N LYS A 5 -36.30 22.05 -2.91
CA LYS A 5 -34.92 22.38 -3.22
C LYS A 5 -34.07 21.35 -2.46
N ILE A 6 -33.62 20.30 -3.15
CA ILE A 6 -32.59 19.41 -2.62
C ILE A 6 -31.31 20.25 -2.57
N MET A 7 -31.08 20.88 -1.43
CA MET A 7 -29.79 21.43 -1.08
C MET A 7 -28.95 20.22 -0.68
N VAL A 8 -28.22 19.66 -1.66
CA VAL A 8 -27.12 18.74 -1.36
C VAL A 8 -26.04 19.62 -0.74
N GLU A 9 -26.07 19.72 0.59
CA GLU A 9 -24.91 20.18 1.35
C GLU A 9 -23.77 19.21 1.02
N SER A 10 -22.82 19.64 0.19
CA SER A 10 -21.55 18.95 0.00
C SER A 10 -20.67 19.16 1.23
N ASN A 11 -21.11 18.67 2.40
CA ASN A 11 -20.36 18.72 3.66
C ASN A 11 -19.38 17.54 3.79
N PHE A 12 -18.69 17.17 2.71
CA PHE A 12 -17.70 16.09 2.74
C PHE A 12 -16.46 16.44 1.91
N ALA A 13 -15.66 17.35 2.46
CA ALA A 13 -14.21 17.19 2.44
C ALA A 13 -13.69 17.87 3.72
N PRO A 14 -13.66 17.17 4.88
CA PRO A 14 -12.70 17.60 5.90
C PRO A 14 -11.35 17.69 5.21
N SER A 15 -10.64 18.81 5.38
CA SER A 15 -9.29 19.02 4.87
C SER A 15 -8.50 17.72 5.03
N GLN A 16 -8.25 17.01 3.92
CA GLN A 16 -7.52 15.74 3.97
C GLN A 16 -6.10 16.07 4.43
N THR A 17 -5.56 15.28 5.35
CA THR A 17 -4.17 15.46 5.76
C THR A 17 -3.28 15.09 4.58
N ARG A 18 -2.09 15.69 4.52
CA ARG A 18 -1.10 15.33 3.51
C ARG A 18 -0.75 13.85 3.55
N LEU A 19 -0.80 13.22 4.73
CA LEU A 19 -0.63 11.77 4.89
C LEU A 19 -1.65 10.97 4.07
N VAL A 20 -2.93 11.34 4.12
CA VAL A 20 -3.98 10.68 3.32
C VAL A 20 -3.67 10.78 1.83
N GLU A 21 -3.27 11.97 1.35
CA GLU A 21 -2.95 12.20 -0.06
C GLU A 21 -1.78 11.33 -0.55
N VAL A 22 -0.70 11.23 0.23
CA VAL A 22 0.47 10.41 -0.15
C VAL A 22 0.18 8.91 -0.05
N CYS A 23 -0.63 8.47 0.92
CA CYS A 23 -1.10 7.09 1.00
C CYS A 23 -1.93 6.71 -0.23
N ASP A 24 -2.86 7.57 -0.64
CA ASP A 24 -3.67 7.36 -1.84
C ASP A 24 -2.82 7.38 -3.12
N ALA A 25 -1.82 8.25 -3.19
CA ALA A 25 -0.86 8.27 -4.30
C ALA A 25 -0.05 6.97 -4.37
N TYR A 26 0.44 6.48 -3.23
CA TYR A 26 1.17 5.22 -3.13
C TYR A 26 0.31 4.03 -3.57
N ASN A 27 -0.90 3.92 -3.02
CA ASN A 27 -1.85 2.85 -3.34
C ASN A 27 -2.21 2.84 -4.83
N ARG A 28 -2.54 4.00 -5.40
CA ARG A 28 -2.82 4.11 -6.84
C ARG A 28 -1.62 3.74 -7.69
N ARG A 29 -0.42 4.14 -7.29
CA ARG A 29 0.81 3.79 -8.01
C ARG A 29 1.00 2.28 -8.04
N ALA A 30 0.87 1.62 -6.88
CA ALA A 30 1.05 0.17 -6.77
C ALA A 30 0.06 -0.60 -7.67
N VAL A 31 -1.20 -0.17 -7.71
CA VAL A 31 -2.20 -0.75 -8.62
C VAL A 31 -1.86 -0.45 -10.08
N SER A 32 -1.53 0.80 -10.42
CA SER A 32 -1.24 1.20 -11.80
C SER A 32 0.00 0.54 -12.40
N ALA A 33 0.98 0.22 -11.54
CA ALA A 33 2.19 -0.49 -11.91
C ALA A 33 2.02 -2.01 -11.91
N GLY A 34 0.85 -2.51 -11.50
CA GLY A 34 0.55 -3.93 -11.41
C GLY A 34 1.25 -4.66 -10.27
N TRP A 35 1.84 -3.95 -9.30
CA TRP A 35 2.49 -4.57 -8.13
C TRP A 35 1.50 -5.27 -7.22
N VAL A 36 0.27 -4.76 -7.19
CA VAL A 36 -0.86 -5.36 -6.47
C VAL A 36 -2.08 -5.40 -7.38
N ALA A 37 -2.84 -6.48 -7.28
CA ALA A 37 -4.14 -6.54 -7.91
C ALA A 37 -5.05 -5.42 -7.38
N PRO A 38 -5.89 -4.80 -8.23
CA PRO A 38 -6.90 -3.87 -7.76
C PRO A 38 -7.81 -4.56 -6.73
N ALA A 39 -8.34 -3.79 -5.77
CA ALA A 39 -9.25 -4.32 -4.77
C ALA A 39 -10.49 -4.91 -5.44
N GLN A 40 -10.46 -6.22 -5.61
CA GLN A 40 -11.55 -7.09 -6.01
C GLN A 40 -12.59 -7.04 -4.88
N GLY A 41 -13.75 -6.44 -5.17
CA GLY A 41 -14.71 -5.94 -4.16
C GLY A 41 -15.32 -7.03 -3.26
N LEU A 42 -16.40 -6.67 -2.55
CA LEU A 42 -17.10 -7.54 -1.59
C LEU A 42 -17.49 -8.92 -2.14
N PHE A 43 -17.64 -9.02 -3.47
CA PHE A 43 -17.98 -10.26 -4.17
C PHE A 43 -16.90 -11.33 -4.09
N ASP A 44 -15.62 -10.97 -4.13
CA ASP A 44 -14.54 -11.97 -4.05
C ASP A 44 -14.35 -12.48 -2.62
N PHE A 45 -14.60 -11.63 -1.62
CA PHE A 45 -14.73 -12.06 -0.23
C PHE A 45 -15.91 -13.03 -0.04
N ALA A 46 -17.08 -12.70 -0.58
CA ALA A 46 -18.24 -13.58 -0.52
C ALA A 46 -17.98 -14.92 -1.23
N ARG A 47 -17.23 -14.89 -2.33
CA ARG A 47 -16.87 -16.08 -3.11
C ARG A 47 -15.86 -16.97 -2.40
N VAL A 48 -14.85 -16.40 -1.74
CA VAL A 48 -13.93 -17.15 -0.87
C VAL A 48 -14.69 -17.80 0.30
N LEU A 49 -15.68 -17.11 0.87
CA LEU A 49 -16.53 -17.66 1.93
C LEU A 49 -17.50 -18.74 1.43
N MET A 50 -18.01 -18.64 0.20
CA MET A 50 -18.96 -19.62 -0.36
C MET A 50 -18.29 -20.85 -0.99
N ASP A 51 -17.17 -20.66 -1.68
CA ASP A 51 -16.53 -21.71 -2.49
C ASP A 51 -15.34 -22.39 -1.77
N GLY A 52 -14.92 -21.89 -0.59
CA GLY A 52 -14.04 -22.59 0.35
C GLY A 52 -12.57 -22.76 -0.10
N ALA A 53 -12.21 -22.31 -1.29
CA ALA A 53 -10.83 -22.23 -1.75
C ALA A 53 -10.66 -21.00 -2.66
N PRO A 54 -9.54 -20.26 -2.56
CA PRO A 54 -9.12 -19.42 -3.67
C PRO A 54 -8.80 -20.38 -4.82
N GLN A 55 -9.73 -20.56 -5.75
CA GLN A 55 -9.44 -21.27 -6.99
C GLN A 55 -8.28 -20.52 -7.66
N GLU A 56 -7.33 -21.26 -8.25
CA GLU A 56 -6.32 -20.77 -9.19
C GLU A 56 -7.00 -20.13 -10.41
N ALA A 57 -7.70 -19.01 -10.21
CA ALA A 57 -7.82 -18.03 -11.25
C ALA A 57 -6.42 -17.46 -11.34
N ALA A 58 -5.70 -17.76 -12.42
CA ALA A 58 -4.70 -16.84 -12.92
C ALA A 58 -5.36 -15.46 -12.87
N SER A 59 -5.02 -14.67 -11.85
CA SER A 59 -5.66 -13.37 -11.67
C SER A 59 -5.21 -12.55 -12.88
N PRO A 60 -6.13 -11.89 -13.61
CA PRO A 60 -5.76 -11.10 -14.78
C PRO A 60 -4.75 -9.97 -14.50
N ASP A 61 -4.39 -9.75 -13.23
CA ASP A 61 -3.57 -8.66 -12.72
C ASP A 61 -2.43 -9.15 -11.79
N ASP A 62 -1.86 -10.35 -12.00
CA ASP A 62 -0.62 -10.72 -11.29
C ASP A 62 0.57 -9.94 -11.86
N TYR A 63 1.40 -9.33 -11.01
CA TYR A 63 2.60 -8.57 -11.41
C TYR A 63 3.47 -9.33 -12.42
N VAL A 64 3.57 -10.65 -12.26
CA VAL A 64 4.23 -11.58 -13.18
C VAL A 64 3.76 -11.42 -14.62
N SER A 65 2.46 -11.25 -14.84
CA SER A 65 1.88 -11.09 -16.19
C SER A 65 2.41 -9.84 -16.90
N THR A 66 2.87 -8.83 -16.14
CA THR A 66 3.43 -7.59 -16.68
C THR A 66 4.87 -7.74 -17.14
N LEU A 67 5.58 -8.78 -16.69
CA LEU A 67 7.02 -8.94 -16.90
C LEU A 67 7.39 -9.47 -18.29
N ASP A 68 6.43 -9.94 -19.10
CA ASP A 68 6.64 -10.42 -20.47
C ASP A 68 7.86 -11.35 -20.60
N PHE A 69 7.81 -12.45 -19.85
CA PHE A 69 8.84 -13.49 -19.77
C PHE A 69 9.21 -14.10 -21.13
N ALA A 70 8.32 -14.03 -22.14
CA ALA A 70 8.58 -14.57 -23.46
C ALA A 70 9.59 -13.75 -24.28
N ASN A 71 9.71 -12.45 -23.99
CA ASN A 71 10.49 -11.51 -24.79
C ASN A 71 11.69 -10.90 -24.05
N ASN A 72 11.89 -11.25 -22.77
CA ASN A 72 12.96 -10.70 -21.95
C ASN A 72 13.84 -11.82 -21.37
N ASP A 73 15.15 -11.59 -21.32
CA ASP A 73 16.08 -12.44 -20.59
C ASP A 73 15.99 -12.21 -19.07
N ALA A 74 16.54 -13.16 -18.29
CA ALA A 74 16.46 -13.12 -16.83
C ALA A 74 17.15 -11.88 -16.24
N GLU A 75 18.28 -11.44 -16.80
CA GLU A 75 19.00 -10.24 -16.33
C GLU A 75 18.13 -8.98 -16.47
N THR A 76 17.50 -8.79 -17.63
CA THR A 76 16.56 -7.70 -17.90
C THR A 76 15.38 -7.72 -16.93
N LEU A 77 14.86 -8.91 -16.64
CA LEU A 77 13.77 -9.11 -15.69
C LEU A 77 14.19 -8.77 -14.25
N TYR A 78 15.36 -9.22 -13.78
CA TYR A 78 15.87 -8.85 -12.45
C TYR A 78 16.06 -7.34 -12.31
N ILE A 79 16.65 -6.68 -13.32
CA ILE A 79 16.82 -5.21 -13.31
C ILE A 79 15.47 -4.50 -13.23
N ARG A 80 14.48 -4.97 -14.00
CA ARG A 80 13.13 -4.41 -13.97
C ARG A 80 12.47 -4.58 -12.61
N VAL A 81 12.50 -5.79 -12.05
CA VAL A 81 11.91 -6.08 -10.74
C VAL A 81 12.63 -5.29 -9.63
N ALA A 82 13.96 -5.20 -9.66
CA ALA A 82 14.72 -4.36 -8.74
C ALA A 82 14.31 -2.88 -8.81
N SER A 83 14.16 -2.33 -10.02
CA SER A 83 13.70 -0.95 -10.19
C SER A 83 12.29 -0.72 -9.66
N ASP A 84 11.39 -1.68 -9.80
CA ASP A 84 10.03 -1.56 -9.28
C ASP A 84 9.97 -1.75 -7.76
N ILE A 85 10.81 -2.62 -7.19
CA ILE A 85 11.02 -2.73 -5.74
C ILE A 85 11.52 -1.39 -5.18
N ASP A 86 12.54 -0.78 -5.80
CA ASP A 86 13.07 0.52 -5.35
C ASP A 86 12.00 1.62 -5.38
N ARG A 87 11.16 1.64 -6.42
CA ARG A 87 10.04 2.59 -6.50
C ARG A 87 8.98 2.35 -5.42
N ALA A 88 8.71 1.10 -5.08
CA ALA A 88 7.79 0.74 -4.01
C ALA A 88 8.38 1.11 -2.64
N ARG A 89 9.70 0.93 -2.44
CA ARG A 89 10.43 1.36 -1.25
C ARG A 89 10.35 2.87 -1.09
N ASP A 90 10.79 3.62 -2.10
CA ASP A 90 10.86 5.08 -2.04
C ASP A 90 9.46 5.69 -1.80
N GLY A 91 8.43 5.12 -2.44
CA GLY A 91 7.04 5.53 -2.23
C GLY A 91 6.56 5.31 -0.79
N LEU A 92 6.89 4.17 -0.19
CA LEU A 92 6.53 3.86 1.20
C LEU A 92 7.30 4.75 2.18
N GLN A 93 8.57 5.05 1.89
CA GLN A 93 9.39 5.92 2.73
C GLN A 93 8.86 7.36 2.76
N ILE A 94 8.29 7.87 1.66
CA ILE A 94 7.56 9.14 1.66
C ILE A 94 6.33 9.07 2.58
N VAL A 95 5.58 7.97 2.53
CA VAL A 95 4.41 7.76 3.41
C VAL A 95 4.82 7.74 4.88
N ILE A 96 5.93 7.09 5.23
CA ILE A 96 6.51 7.09 6.58
C ILE A 96 6.86 8.52 7.03
N GLY A 97 7.61 9.27 6.22
CA GLY A 97 8.00 10.63 6.57
C GLY A 97 6.81 11.56 6.83
N GLU A 98 5.74 11.46 6.05
CA GLU A 98 4.52 12.24 6.28
C GLU A 98 3.74 11.78 7.53
N ALA A 99 3.85 10.50 7.90
CA ALA A 99 3.28 9.98 9.13
C ALA A 99 4.03 10.48 10.37
N GLU A 100 5.35 10.54 10.32
CA GLU A 100 6.18 11.14 11.37
C GLU A 100 5.84 12.63 11.56
N ILE A 101 5.74 13.39 10.46
CA ILE A 101 5.32 14.80 10.52
C ILE A 101 3.93 14.93 11.17
N LEU A 102 2.98 14.06 10.80
CA LEU A 102 1.64 14.08 11.37
C LEU A 102 1.67 13.77 12.88
N SER A 103 2.51 12.84 13.31
CA SER A 103 2.63 12.43 14.72
C SER A 103 3.12 13.59 15.61
N GLU A 104 4.00 14.44 15.08
CA GLU A 104 4.52 15.64 15.74
C GLU A 104 3.57 16.85 15.67
N THR A 105 2.49 16.78 14.88
CA THR A 105 1.55 17.91 14.71
C THR A 105 0.41 17.84 15.74
N ASP A 106 0.40 18.73 16.73
CA ASP A 106 -0.53 18.69 17.87
C ASP A 106 -1.98 19.10 17.56
N ASP A 107 -2.20 19.98 16.59
CA ASP A 107 -3.53 20.56 16.31
C ASP A 107 -4.40 19.73 15.33
N VAL A 108 -4.08 18.45 15.12
CA VAL A 108 -4.85 17.59 14.20
C VAL A 108 -6.11 17.07 14.91
N PRO A 109 -7.32 17.34 14.38
CA PRO A 109 -8.56 16.83 14.97
C PRO A 109 -8.58 15.29 15.03
N PRO A 110 -9.13 14.67 16.09
CA PRO A 110 -9.11 13.21 16.27
C PRO A 110 -9.70 12.44 15.09
N GLY A 111 -10.78 12.96 14.48
CA GLY A 111 -11.39 12.34 13.30
C GLY A 111 -10.46 12.34 12.08
N GLN A 112 -9.67 13.40 11.90
CA GLN A 112 -8.67 13.48 10.82
C GLN A 112 -7.47 12.57 11.11
N LEU A 113 -7.00 12.54 12.37
CA LEU A 113 -5.92 11.65 12.79
C LEU A 113 -6.30 10.18 12.56
N ARG A 114 -7.50 9.77 12.98
CA ARG A 114 -8.03 8.42 12.74
C ARG A 114 -8.09 8.07 11.25
N SER A 115 -8.60 8.97 10.42
CA SER A 115 -8.64 8.77 8.96
C SER A 115 -7.25 8.61 8.36
N SER A 116 -6.28 9.35 8.88
CA SER A 116 -4.88 9.31 8.42
C SER A 116 -4.22 7.98 8.79
N ILE A 117 -4.47 7.47 10.00
CA ILE A 117 -4.01 6.15 10.47
C ILE A 117 -4.55 5.04 9.57
N ILE A 118 -5.86 5.03 9.30
CA ILE A 118 -6.47 4.02 8.41
C ILE A 118 -5.84 4.07 7.01
N SER A 119 -5.55 5.27 6.50
CA SER A 119 -4.92 5.44 5.18
C SER A 119 -3.48 4.93 5.16
N PHE A 120 -2.73 5.19 6.24
CA PHE A 120 -1.37 4.69 6.45
C PHE A 120 -1.33 3.16 6.54
N GLU A 121 -2.21 2.55 7.35
CA GLU A 121 -2.34 1.09 7.42
C GLU A 121 -2.66 0.47 6.06
N SER A 122 -3.55 1.10 5.29
CA SER A 122 -3.84 0.64 3.93
C SER A 122 -2.61 0.70 3.03
N ALA A 123 -1.78 1.76 3.12
CA ALA A 123 -0.54 1.88 2.36
C ALA A 123 0.48 0.81 2.79
N LEU A 124 0.61 0.53 4.09
CA LEU A 124 1.45 -0.55 4.62
C LEU A 124 1.02 -1.92 4.06
N ILE A 125 -0.28 -2.22 4.09
CA ILE A 125 -0.82 -3.47 3.53
C ILE A 125 -0.51 -3.57 2.03
N THR A 126 -0.63 -2.48 1.29
CA THR A 126 -0.26 -2.43 -0.13
C THR A 126 1.23 -2.70 -0.35
N GLY A 127 2.10 -2.13 0.48
CA GLY A 127 3.54 -2.41 0.43
C GLY A 127 3.85 -3.88 0.70
N GLN A 128 3.20 -4.48 1.70
CA GLN A 128 3.34 -5.91 2.02
C GLN A 128 2.86 -6.83 0.89
N LYS A 129 1.75 -6.47 0.23
CA LYS A 129 1.24 -7.19 -0.95
C LYS A 129 2.21 -7.05 -2.14
N SER A 130 2.73 -5.85 -2.38
CA SER A 130 3.72 -5.59 -3.44
C SER A 130 4.95 -6.46 -3.24
N ARG A 131 5.50 -6.51 -2.01
CA ARG A 131 6.62 -7.39 -1.65
C ARG A 131 6.34 -8.85 -2.01
N ARG A 132 5.15 -9.37 -1.68
CA ARG A 132 4.79 -10.75 -2.02
C ARG A 132 4.79 -10.99 -3.53
N SER A 133 4.24 -10.06 -4.31
CA SER A 133 4.22 -10.15 -5.78
C SER A 133 5.62 -10.05 -6.38
N PHE A 134 6.52 -9.26 -5.79
CA PHE A 134 7.94 -9.21 -6.18
C PHE A 134 8.65 -10.54 -5.91
N ILE A 135 8.48 -11.13 -4.72
CA ILE A 135 9.07 -12.44 -4.38
C ILE A 135 8.62 -13.51 -5.36
N GLN A 136 7.31 -13.62 -5.62
CA GLN A 136 6.77 -14.58 -6.57
C GLN A 136 7.35 -14.40 -7.98
N SER A 137 7.58 -13.15 -8.39
CA SER A 137 8.18 -12.88 -9.70
C SER A 137 9.64 -13.26 -9.76
N LEU A 138 10.41 -13.01 -8.70
CA LEU A 138 11.81 -13.43 -8.61
C LEU A 138 11.93 -14.96 -8.63
N GLU A 139 11.08 -15.68 -7.88
CA GLU A 139 11.03 -17.15 -7.92
C GLU A 139 10.76 -17.69 -9.34
N MET A 140 9.93 -17.00 -10.13
CA MET A 140 9.66 -17.37 -11.52
C MET A 140 10.81 -17.04 -12.47
N ILE A 141 11.55 -15.96 -12.22
CA ILE A 141 12.75 -15.62 -13.00
C ILE A 141 13.86 -16.64 -12.70
N ASP A 142 14.07 -17.01 -11.44
CA ASP A 142 15.02 -18.05 -11.03
C ASP A 142 14.75 -19.38 -11.75
N ALA A 143 13.47 -19.71 -11.96
CA ALA A 143 13.04 -20.93 -12.63
C ALA A 143 13.28 -20.93 -14.16
N MET A 144 13.69 -19.81 -14.78
CA MET A 144 13.93 -19.74 -16.23
C MET A 144 15.18 -20.52 -16.68
N GLU A 145 16.02 -21.01 -15.75
CA GLU A 145 17.30 -21.71 -16.01
C GLU A 145 18.27 -20.95 -16.96
N ALA A 146 18.03 -19.65 -17.19
CA ALA A 146 18.70 -18.86 -18.22
C ALA A 146 20.01 -18.19 -17.74
N GLY A 147 20.32 -18.28 -16.44
CA GLY A 147 21.40 -17.52 -15.82
C GLY A 147 21.06 -16.03 -15.70
N GLY A 148 21.50 -15.39 -14.62
CA GLY A 148 21.27 -13.98 -14.33
C GLY A 148 21.80 -13.64 -12.94
N ASP A 149 22.03 -12.35 -12.69
CA ASP A 149 22.48 -11.87 -11.38
C ASP A 149 21.28 -11.41 -10.53
N ALA A 150 20.78 -12.32 -9.69
CA ALA A 150 19.71 -12.03 -8.75
C ALA A 150 20.12 -11.03 -7.66
N ALA A 151 21.43 -10.80 -7.44
CA ALA A 151 21.91 -10.00 -6.33
C ALA A 151 21.35 -8.58 -6.33
N ILE A 152 21.14 -7.98 -7.51
CA ILE A 152 20.58 -6.63 -7.61
C ILE A 152 19.14 -6.57 -7.08
N ALA A 153 18.33 -7.58 -7.39
CA ALA A 153 16.95 -7.67 -6.93
C ALA A 153 16.86 -8.07 -5.46
N GLU A 154 17.76 -8.93 -4.98
CA GLU A 154 17.87 -9.30 -3.56
C GLU A 154 18.21 -8.10 -2.69
N VAL A 155 19.16 -7.26 -3.11
CA VAL A 155 19.54 -6.03 -2.40
C VAL A 155 18.36 -5.06 -2.32
N SER A 156 17.66 -4.83 -3.44
CA SER A 156 16.46 -3.98 -3.44
C SER A 156 15.36 -4.56 -2.56
N LEU A 157 15.13 -5.89 -2.59
CA LEU A 157 14.12 -6.56 -1.78
C LEU A 157 14.41 -6.44 -0.28
N SER A 158 15.64 -6.70 0.14
CA SER A 158 16.07 -6.51 1.53
C SER A 158 15.90 -5.06 1.97
N SER A 159 16.19 -4.10 1.09
CA SER A 159 15.97 -2.67 1.39
C SER A 159 14.49 -2.32 1.56
N LEU A 160 13.59 -2.91 0.75
CA LEU A 160 12.15 -2.75 0.93
C LEU A 160 11.67 -3.37 2.24
N GLU A 161 12.21 -4.52 2.65
CA GLU A 161 11.86 -5.18 3.91
C GLU A 161 12.17 -4.31 5.13
N VAL A 162 13.33 -3.65 5.14
CA VAL A 162 13.69 -2.70 6.19
C VAL A 162 12.66 -1.56 6.28
N VAL A 163 12.25 -0.98 5.15
CA VAL A 163 11.25 0.09 5.12
C VAL A 163 9.85 -0.41 5.52
N LEU A 164 9.52 -1.68 5.25
CA LEU A 164 8.26 -2.28 5.72
C LEU A 164 8.26 -2.48 7.24
N ASP A 165 9.39 -2.81 7.83
CA ASP A 165 9.55 -2.91 9.28
C ASP A 165 9.45 -1.52 9.93
N GLU A 166 10.13 -0.52 9.37
CA GLU A 166 9.99 0.88 9.79
C GLU A 166 8.53 1.35 9.72
N ALA A 167 7.83 1.07 8.61
CA ALA A 167 6.41 1.42 8.48
C ALA A 167 5.52 0.74 9.54
N ARG A 168 5.85 -0.47 10.01
CA ARG A 168 5.11 -1.12 11.11
C ARG A 168 5.35 -0.37 12.42
N GLU A 169 6.59 0.00 12.71
CA GLU A 169 6.92 0.79 13.90
C GLU A 169 6.24 2.17 13.88
N THR A 170 6.15 2.78 12.70
CA THR A 170 5.42 4.03 12.48
C THR A 170 3.91 3.86 12.69
N ALA A 171 3.31 2.75 12.27
CA ALA A 171 1.89 2.46 12.54
C ALA A 171 1.62 2.41 14.05
N ASP A 172 2.45 1.66 14.78
CA ASP A 172 2.34 1.54 16.24
C ASP A 172 2.55 2.90 16.93
N MET A 173 3.45 3.74 16.42
CA MET A 173 3.62 5.11 16.90
C MET A 173 2.35 5.94 16.71
N LEU A 174 1.78 5.95 15.51
CA LEU A 174 0.57 6.72 15.23
C LEU A 174 -0.60 6.28 16.12
N GLU A 175 -0.74 4.97 16.36
CA GLU A 175 -1.73 4.44 17.28
C GLU A 175 -1.52 4.98 18.71
N ARG A 176 -0.27 4.97 19.21
CA ARG A 176 0.05 5.56 20.53
C ARG A 176 -0.33 7.03 20.60
N VAL A 177 0.02 7.82 19.59
CA VAL A 177 -0.33 9.25 19.52
C VAL A 177 -1.84 9.45 19.55
N TYR A 178 -2.59 8.65 18.78
CA TYR A 178 -4.04 8.71 18.78
C TYR A 178 -4.65 8.39 20.15
N VAL A 179 -4.16 7.35 20.83
CA VAL A 179 -4.61 6.98 22.18
C VAL A 179 -4.34 8.11 23.18
N THR A 180 -3.12 8.64 23.21
CA THR A 180 -2.72 9.73 24.11
C THR A 180 -3.60 10.98 23.90
N ARG A 181 -3.73 11.45 22.65
CA ARG A 181 -4.51 12.65 22.36
C ARG A 181 -6.01 12.47 22.63
N SER A 182 -6.53 11.26 22.40
CA SER A 182 -7.93 10.95 22.73
C SER A 182 -8.20 11.01 24.23
N GLN A 183 -7.24 10.63 25.08
CA GLN A 183 -7.35 10.71 26.53
C GLN A 183 -7.31 12.16 27.03
N GLU A 184 -6.36 12.97 26.53
CA GLU A 184 -6.24 14.39 26.90
C GLU A 184 -7.51 15.18 26.59
N GLN A 185 -8.17 14.89 25.46
CA GLN A 185 -9.41 15.55 25.09
C GLN A 185 -10.58 15.21 26.03
N ILE A 186 -10.61 13.99 26.57
CA ILE A 186 -11.62 13.57 27.56
C ILE A 186 -11.39 14.29 28.89
N GLU A 187 -10.14 14.49 29.30
CA GLU A 187 -9.81 15.21 30.55
C GLU A 187 -10.08 16.72 30.47
N GLN A 188 -10.11 17.29 29.27
CA GLN A 188 -10.37 18.71 29.01
C GLN A 188 -11.85 19.06 28.73
N SER A 189 -12.72 18.05 28.57
CA SER A 189 -14.16 18.22 28.27
C SER A 189 -15.04 18.10 29.51
#